data_AF-L7IZI8-F1
#
_entry.id   AF-L7IZI8-F1
#
_cell.length_a   1.000
_cell.length_b   1.000
_cell.length_c   1.000
_cell.angle_alpha   90.00
_cell.angle_beta   90.00
_cell.angle_gamma   90.00
#
_symmetry.space_group_name_H-M   'P 1'
#
loop_
_entity.id
_entity.type
_entity.pdbx_description
1 polymer ?
#
loop_
_entity_poly.entity_id
_entity_poly.type
_entity_poly.pdbx_seq_one_letter_code
_entity_poly.pdbx_strand_id
1 'polypeptide(L)'
;MTFKSLQFPRLRRLFVPVSLALITGNSTASDGQQYCNDRFGPTYLTNLRDNSIEYCAAPDQDRSSRLTCFHSHVRGKGSEDSLCIAQGAVLDPSKKGFVLNCDPRAPTLEETKRGLISFQQIRSYWYNTGPGVVFGNYVGFVDKPFKKVQDDGIATKKQQRPPISILVKREGSAHPWHSLMEIWALTHTMDVLRLSANPDALGAPFYTPDDVARAQVVILDDAEDGPFFDLWTITAGQKPVRLSAALDALQHSEKPSSPDTALVAAPGQPHNIVVPLAGAANPLWQNDWDERNCSDASLVKLFVRRVLHHLGVDSFKPKPANVLQKKLRVTFIDRRGSRKLLGQERLLDAARRAYPDVQVRSVDFATLSFVEQIRLVRHETDVLVGVHGAGLTHVMFLRAASEAVGGGAIVEILPDVMNYKGFRPIAGVMENGMGKIGKQTLRQQTYKRQLEARRDLEEEEENKLLYRRGAHLEKRADWHSADVSMGEEEFVKLVGSAIEHVRNKA
;
A
#
# COMPACT_ATOMS: atom_id res chain seq x y z
N MET A 1 -62.10 -0.34 58.32
CA MET A 1 -61.18 -1.47 58.59
C MET A 1 -60.08 -1.46 57.53
N THR A 2 -58.85 -1.51 58.01
CA THR A 2 -57.58 -1.21 57.36
C THR A 2 -57.08 -2.37 56.51
N PHE A 3 -56.60 -2.11 55.28
CA PHE A 3 -55.77 -3.05 54.53
C PHE A 3 -54.34 -2.53 54.38
N LYS A 4 -53.39 -3.37 54.79
CA LYS A 4 -51.94 -3.13 54.85
C LYS A 4 -51.30 -3.21 53.46
N SER A 5 -50.25 -2.41 53.30
CA SER A 5 -49.28 -2.39 52.21
C SER A 5 -48.46 -3.68 52.08
N LEU A 6 -48.12 -4.05 50.85
CA LEU A 6 -46.88 -4.76 50.52
C LEU A 6 -46.35 -4.24 49.16
N GLN A 7 -45.20 -3.58 49.20
CA GLN A 7 -44.40 -3.17 48.04
C GLN A 7 -43.57 -4.35 47.53
N PHE A 8 -43.41 -4.45 46.20
CA PHE A 8 -42.33 -5.22 45.56
C PHE A 8 -41.60 -4.34 44.51
N PRO A 9 -40.29 -4.56 44.29
CA PRO A 9 -39.37 -3.58 43.69
C PRO A 9 -39.31 -3.62 42.15
N ARG A 10 -38.97 -2.48 41.57
CA ARG A 10 -38.70 -2.24 40.14
C ARG A 10 -37.46 -3.00 39.67
N LEU A 11 -37.64 -3.99 38.79
CA LEU A 11 -36.56 -4.57 37.98
C LEU A 11 -36.29 -3.67 36.75
N ARG A 12 -35.20 -2.89 36.83
CA ARG A 12 -34.59 -2.20 35.68
C ARG A 12 -33.99 -3.26 34.74
N ARG A 13 -34.51 -3.37 33.52
CA ARG A 13 -33.85 -4.06 32.41
C ARG A 13 -32.59 -3.27 32.03
N LEU A 14 -31.41 -3.86 32.20
CA LEU A 14 -30.15 -3.37 31.64
C LEU A 14 -30.17 -3.60 30.12
N PHE A 15 -30.64 -2.59 29.39
CA PHE A 15 -30.31 -2.41 27.98
C PHE A 15 -28.86 -1.93 27.91
N VAL A 16 -27.96 -2.75 27.36
CA VAL A 16 -26.66 -2.29 26.89
C VAL A 16 -26.83 -1.94 25.40
N PRO A 17 -26.70 -0.67 24.98
CA PRO A 17 -26.79 -0.34 23.56
C PRO A 17 -25.56 -0.89 22.84
N VAL A 18 -25.80 -1.54 21.69
CA VAL A 18 -24.75 -1.72 20.67
C VAL A 18 -24.67 -0.39 19.93
N SER A 19 -23.59 0.35 20.16
CA SER A 19 -23.35 1.63 19.49
C SER A 19 -23.05 1.42 18.01
N LEU A 20 -23.95 1.92 17.15
CA LEU A 20 -23.53 2.54 15.89
C LEU A 20 -22.77 3.80 16.29
N ALA A 21 -21.46 3.84 16.06
CA ALA A 21 -20.70 5.06 16.28
C ALA A 21 -21.08 6.08 15.17
N LEU A 22 -22.02 6.97 15.47
CA LEU A 22 -22.01 8.31 14.90
C LEU A 22 -20.68 8.97 15.33
N ILE A 23 -20.02 9.62 14.38
CA ILE A 23 -18.71 10.23 14.56
C ILE A 23 -18.84 11.35 15.59
N THR A 24 -18.45 11.08 16.83
CA THR A 24 -18.19 12.12 17.83
C THR A 24 -16.80 11.89 18.42
N GLY A 25 -15.79 12.11 17.58
CA GLY A 25 -14.40 12.20 18.01
C GLY A 25 -14.07 13.64 18.37
N ASN A 26 -13.65 13.88 19.61
CA ASN A 26 -13.33 15.19 20.20
C ASN A 26 -11.98 15.78 19.69
N SER A 27 -11.62 15.51 18.43
CA SER A 27 -10.61 16.28 17.72
C SER A 27 -11.26 17.61 17.38
N THR A 28 -10.60 18.75 17.64
CA THR A 28 -10.99 19.99 16.96
C THR A 28 -11.08 19.67 15.47
N ALA A 29 -12.21 20.01 14.83
CA ALA A 29 -12.48 19.61 13.45
C ALA A 29 -11.37 20.11 12.48
N SER A 30 -10.64 21.16 12.86
CA SER A 30 -9.46 21.70 12.18
C SER A 30 -8.28 20.73 12.11
N ASP A 31 -7.93 20.09 13.22
CA ASP A 31 -6.69 19.31 13.35
C ASP A 31 -6.82 17.96 12.63
N GLY A 32 -8.02 17.39 12.66
CA GLY A 32 -8.36 16.19 11.91
C GLY A 32 -8.34 16.43 10.40
N GLN A 33 -8.89 17.56 9.94
CA GLN A 33 -8.92 17.92 8.52
C GLN A 33 -7.51 18.20 7.99
N GLN A 34 -6.69 18.93 8.74
CA GLN A 34 -5.31 19.18 8.37
C GLN A 34 -4.50 17.89 8.28
N TYR A 35 -4.60 17.01 9.29
CA TYR A 35 -3.95 15.69 9.26
C TYR A 35 -4.27 14.91 7.99
N CYS A 36 -5.54 14.88 7.60
CA CYS A 36 -6.01 14.15 6.42
C CYS A 36 -5.48 14.80 5.13
N ASN A 37 -5.54 16.12 5.01
CA ASN A 37 -5.04 16.82 3.82
C ASN A 37 -3.52 16.68 3.65
N ASP A 38 -2.77 16.73 4.75
CA ASP A 38 -1.30 16.58 4.76
C ASP A 38 -0.83 15.17 4.36
N ARG A 39 -1.73 14.18 4.33
CA ARG A 39 -1.43 12.75 4.07
C ARG A 39 -2.10 12.18 2.84
N PHE A 40 -3.34 12.61 2.59
CA PHE A 40 -4.22 12.03 1.59
C PHE A 40 -4.76 13.07 0.60
N GLY A 41 -4.42 14.35 0.78
CA GLY A 41 -4.73 15.45 -0.13
C GLY A 41 -3.50 15.93 -0.91
N PRO A 42 -3.67 16.88 -1.85
CA PRO A 42 -2.58 17.37 -2.70
C PRO A 42 -1.41 17.98 -1.92
N THR A 43 -1.67 18.47 -0.71
CA THR A 43 -0.64 19.02 0.19
C THR A 43 0.47 18.02 0.50
N TYR A 44 0.17 16.72 0.56
CA TYR A 44 1.20 15.69 0.71
C TYR A 44 2.27 15.76 -0.41
N LEU A 45 1.83 15.92 -1.66
CA LEU A 45 2.72 15.98 -2.82
C LEU A 45 3.48 17.31 -2.90
N THR A 46 2.81 18.44 -2.61
CA THR A 46 3.48 19.75 -2.63
C THR A 46 4.50 19.87 -1.51
N ASN A 47 4.21 19.33 -0.32
CA ASN A 47 5.17 19.30 0.78
C ASN A 47 6.43 18.50 0.42
N LEU A 48 6.28 17.34 -0.26
CA LEU A 48 7.43 16.60 -0.79
C LEU A 48 8.22 17.44 -1.80
N ARG A 49 7.53 18.03 -2.79
CA ARG A 49 8.15 18.91 -3.82
C ARG A 49 8.97 20.04 -3.18
N ASP A 50 8.40 20.73 -2.19
CA ASP A 50 8.99 21.94 -1.60
C ASP A 50 10.15 21.64 -0.64
N ASN A 51 10.29 20.37 -0.23
CA ASN A 51 11.37 19.87 0.63
C ASN A 51 12.34 18.98 -0.16
N SER A 52 12.84 19.52 -1.27
CA SER A 52 13.86 18.90 -2.10
C SER A 52 15.27 19.44 -1.81
N ILE A 53 16.27 18.57 -1.92
CA ILE A 53 17.69 18.92 -1.88
C ILE A 53 18.43 18.27 -3.05
N GLU A 54 19.35 19.01 -3.66
CA GLU A 54 20.25 18.49 -4.68
C GLU A 54 21.64 18.22 -4.11
N TYR A 55 22.04 16.95 -4.09
CA TYR A 55 23.26 16.48 -3.45
C TYR A 55 24.52 16.55 -4.32
N CYS A 56 24.40 16.52 -5.66
CA CYS A 56 25.56 16.52 -6.57
C CYS A 56 25.90 17.90 -7.16
N ALA A 57 25.28 18.98 -6.69
CA ALA A 57 25.47 20.33 -7.25
C ALA A 57 26.70 21.09 -6.70
N ALA A 58 27.83 20.41 -6.47
CA ALA A 58 29.03 21.11 -6.03
C ALA A 58 29.54 22.03 -7.17
N PRO A 59 29.94 23.30 -6.88
CA PRO A 59 30.39 24.26 -7.89
C PRO A 59 31.54 23.76 -8.78
N ASP A 60 32.36 22.85 -8.24
CA ASP A 60 33.58 22.34 -8.87
C ASP A 60 33.41 20.96 -9.52
N GLN A 61 32.20 20.39 -9.51
CA GLN A 61 31.91 19.11 -10.18
C GLN A 61 31.38 19.32 -11.60
N ASP A 62 31.88 18.50 -12.53
CA ASP A 62 31.30 18.39 -13.87
C ASP A 62 29.80 18.07 -13.74
N ARG A 63 28.94 18.90 -14.34
CA ARG A 63 27.47 18.78 -14.22
C ARG A 63 26.90 17.57 -14.98
N SER A 64 27.72 16.56 -15.25
CA SER A 64 27.35 15.35 -15.98
C SER A 64 26.33 14.49 -15.23
N SER A 65 26.22 14.68 -13.90
CA SER A 65 25.37 13.85 -13.04
C SER A 65 24.69 14.69 -11.96
N ARG A 66 23.46 14.29 -11.59
CA ARG A 66 22.66 14.95 -10.54
C ARG A 66 22.02 13.92 -9.64
N LEU A 67 21.75 14.32 -8.40
CA LEU A 67 20.95 13.56 -7.45
C LEU A 67 20.10 14.52 -6.65
N THR A 68 18.79 14.48 -6.88
CA THR A 68 17.81 15.27 -6.13
C THR A 68 16.95 14.32 -5.33
N CYS A 69 16.85 14.55 -4.02
CA CYS A 69 15.91 13.82 -3.15
C CYS A 69 14.88 14.76 -2.55
N PHE A 70 13.72 14.20 -2.23
CA PHE A 70 12.56 14.89 -1.68
C PHE A 70 12.18 14.24 -0.37
N HIS A 71 11.85 15.04 0.64
CA HIS A 71 11.68 14.57 2.01
C HIS A 71 10.29 14.94 2.57
N SER A 72 9.57 13.95 3.07
CA SER A 72 8.28 14.13 3.75
C SER A 72 8.48 14.16 5.25
N HIS A 73 7.94 15.19 5.89
CA HIS A 73 8.00 15.40 7.35
C HIS A 73 6.75 14.90 8.09
N VAL A 74 5.89 14.15 7.40
CA VAL A 74 4.57 13.74 7.90
C VAL A 74 4.67 12.90 9.19
N ARG A 75 5.76 12.12 9.36
CA ARG A 75 6.01 11.29 10.57
C ARG A 75 6.71 12.05 11.70
N GLY A 76 6.99 13.34 11.53
CA GLY A 76 7.77 14.15 12.47
C GLY A 76 9.27 14.11 12.18
N LYS A 77 10.00 14.96 12.92
CA LYS A 77 11.45 15.17 12.76
C LYS A 77 12.25 13.91 13.08
N GLY A 78 13.21 13.58 12.21
CA GLY A 78 14.07 12.38 12.34
C GLY A 78 13.40 11.09 11.86
N SER A 79 12.25 11.19 11.19
CA SER A 79 11.52 10.07 10.59
C SER A 79 11.09 10.37 9.16
N GLU A 80 11.88 11.18 8.47
CA GLU A 80 11.62 11.66 7.13
C GLU A 80 11.51 10.51 6.13
N ASP A 81 10.44 10.54 5.34
CA ASP A 81 10.28 9.62 4.22
C ASP A 81 10.91 10.24 2.97
N SER A 82 11.65 9.46 2.19
CA SER A 82 12.44 10.01 1.07
C SER A 82 12.15 9.29 -0.24
N LEU A 83 12.23 10.04 -1.34
CA LEU A 83 12.39 9.53 -2.71
C LEU A 83 13.50 10.31 -3.39
N CYS A 84 14.11 9.74 -4.43
CA CYS A 84 15.17 10.40 -5.16
C CYS A 84 15.06 10.19 -6.67
N ILE A 85 15.60 11.15 -7.42
CA ILE A 85 15.91 11.04 -8.84
C ILE A 85 17.39 11.35 -9.04
N ALA A 86 18.10 10.46 -9.73
CA ALA A 86 19.45 10.67 -10.19
C ALA A 86 19.47 10.79 -11.72
N GLN A 87 20.31 11.66 -12.26
CA GLN A 87 20.47 11.84 -13.71
C GLN A 87 21.90 11.52 -14.10
N GLY A 88 22.09 10.87 -15.25
CA GLY A 88 23.41 10.55 -15.78
C GLY A 88 24.06 9.31 -15.17
N ALA A 89 23.27 8.39 -14.61
CA ALA A 89 23.78 7.14 -14.06
C ALA A 89 23.92 6.08 -15.15
N VAL A 90 24.96 5.25 -15.10
CA VAL A 90 25.23 4.21 -16.11
C VAL A 90 25.14 2.83 -15.46
N LEU A 91 24.50 1.87 -16.13
CA LEU A 91 24.45 0.48 -15.67
C LEU A 91 25.83 -0.18 -15.84
N ASP A 92 26.40 -0.70 -14.75
CA ASP A 92 27.72 -1.30 -14.72
C ASP A 92 27.63 -2.79 -14.27
N PRO A 93 27.87 -3.74 -15.18
CA PRO A 93 27.88 -5.16 -14.88
C PRO A 93 28.88 -5.57 -13.78
N SER A 94 30.02 -4.89 -13.68
CA SER A 94 31.05 -5.18 -12.68
C SER A 94 30.61 -4.80 -11.26
N LYS A 95 29.78 -3.76 -11.15
CA LYS A 95 29.21 -3.28 -9.88
C LYS A 95 27.84 -3.89 -9.59
N LYS A 96 27.31 -4.73 -10.49
CA LYS A 96 25.98 -5.37 -10.38
C LYS A 96 24.86 -4.36 -10.16
N GLY A 97 24.98 -3.17 -10.74
CA GLY A 97 24.07 -2.06 -10.49
C GLY A 97 24.45 -0.82 -11.27
N PHE A 98 23.83 0.30 -10.95
CA PHE A 98 24.12 1.57 -11.60
C PHE A 98 25.29 2.29 -10.90
N VAL A 99 25.94 3.18 -11.63
CA VAL A 99 27.02 4.01 -11.12
C VAL A 99 26.72 5.46 -11.46
N LEU A 100 26.89 6.35 -10.48
CA LEU A 100 26.65 7.79 -10.58
C LEU A 100 27.95 8.53 -10.24
N ASN A 101 28.37 9.46 -11.10
CA ASN A 101 29.52 10.33 -10.84
C ASN A 101 29.07 11.47 -9.90
N CYS A 102 29.14 11.24 -8.60
CA CYS A 102 28.66 12.19 -7.62
C CYS A 102 29.29 11.90 -6.27
N ASP A 103 29.73 12.96 -5.60
CA ASP A 103 30.07 12.94 -4.18
C ASP A 103 28.99 13.74 -3.44
N PRO A 104 28.01 13.06 -2.77
CA PRO A 104 26.88 13.73 -2.15
C PRO A 104 27.30 14.73 -1.06
N ARG A 105 27.04 16.02 -1.30
CA ARG A 105 27.32 17.08 -0.33
C ARG A 105 26.48 16.96 0.94
N ALA A 106 26.95 17.56 2.02
CA ALA A 106 26.12 17.82 3.20
C ALA A 106 25.12 18.97 2.94
N PRO A 107 23.94 18.95 3.60
CA PRO A 107 23.03 20.09 3.63
C PRO A 107 23.69 21.31 4.29
N THR A 108 23.35 22.50 3.80
CA THR A 108 23.69 23.76 4.46
C THR A 108 22.91 23.92 5.78
N LEU A 109 23.32 24.89 6.61
CA LEU A 109 22.61 25.21 7.86
C LEU A 109 21.15 25.59 7.61
N GLU A 110 20.87 26.37 6.56
CA GLU A 110 19.49 26.78 6.21
C GLU A 110 18.65 25.63 5.68
N GLU A 111 19.24 24.73 4.88
CA GLU A 111 18.58 23.50 4.45
C GLU A 111 18.25 22.59 5.64
N THR A 112 19.18 22.44 6.58
CA THR A 112 18.98 21.66 7.80
C THR A 112 17.87 22.25 8.69
N LYS A 113 17.82 23.59 8.82
CA LYS A 113 16.73 24.28 9.55
C LYS A 113 15.36 24.04 8.92
N ARG A 114 15.29 23.89 7.59
CA ARG A 114 14.07 23.51 6.86
C ARG A 114 13.71 22.02 7.01
N GLY A 115 14.55 21.23 7.65
CA GLY A 115 14.33 19.79 7.87
C GLY A 115 15.01 18.89 6.84
N LEU A 116 15.79 19.43 5.90
CA LEU A 116 16.50 18.62 4.92
C LEU A 116 17.64 17.85 5.62
N ILE A 117 17.75 16.57 5.29
CA ILE A 117 18.65 15.62 5.95
C ILE A 117 19.91 15.38 5.11
N SER A 118 20.95 14.81 5.72
CA SER A 118 22.12 14.36 4.94
C SER A 118 21.77 13.09 4.15
N PHE A 119 22.44 12.87 3.00
CA PHE A 119 22.18 11.70 2.16
C PHE A 119 22.35 10.38 2.94
N GLN A 120 23.36 10.30 3.82
CA GLN A 120 23.64 9.13 4.66
C GLN A 120 22.59 8.89 5.76
N GLN A 121 21.72 9.87 6.03
CA GLN A 121 20.63 9.76 6.99
C GLN A 121 19.33 9.25 6.35
N ILE A 122 19.29 9.08 5.02
CA ILE A 122 18.15 8.46 4.34
C ILE A 122 18.01 7.03 4.85
N ARG A 123 16.91 6.79 5.57
CA ARG A 123 16.71 5.53 6.28
C ARG A 123 16.37 4.35 5.36
N SER A 124 16.56 3.16 5.91
CA SER A 124 15.98 1.91 5.41
C SER A 124 14.60 1.66 6.03
N TYR A 125 13.77 0.88 5.34
CA TYR A 125 12.41 0.55 5.74
C TYR A 125 12.28 -0.95 5.97
N TRP A 126 11.10 -1.41 6.40
CA TRP A 126 10.82 -2.84 6.55
C TRP A 126 11.12 -3.60 5.26
N TYR A 127 11.49 -4.87 5.41
CA TYR A 127 11.88 -5.78 4.30
C TYR A 127 13.07 -5.30 3.47
N ASN A 128 13.90 -4.42 4.04
CA ASN A 128 15.04 -3.81 3.36
C ASN A 128 14.62 -3.12 2.06
N THR A 129 13.69 -2.18 2.16
CA THR A 129 13.18 -1.39 1.02
C THR A 129 13.50 0.10 1.17
N GLY A 130 13.15 0.88 0.14
CA GLY A 130 13.30 2.33 0.09
C GLY A 130 14.69 2.82 -0.34
N PRO A 131 14.88 4.15 -0.47
CA PRO A 131 16.07 4.67 -1.12
C PRO A 131 17.38 4.35 -0.42
N GLY A 132 17.42 4.33 0.92
CA GLY A 132 18.63 3.98 1.67
C GLY A 132 19.19 2.61 1.28
N VAL A 133 18.30 1.63 1.05
CA VAL A 133 18.71 0.28 0.63
C VAL A 133 19.10 0.25 -0.85
N VAL A 134 18.35 0.94 -1.71
CA VAL A 134 18.62 0.95 -3.15
C VAL A 134 19.98 1.60 -3.45
N PHE A 135 20.25 2.77 -2.86
CA PHE A 135 21.56 3.42 -3.02
C PHE A 135 22.68 2.68 -2.28
N GLY A 136 22.39 2.00 -1.17
CA GLY A 136 23.41 1.21 -0.47
C GLY A 136 23.89 -0.03 -1.24
N ASN A 137 23.02 -0.63 -2.06
CA ASN A 137 23.28 -1.95 -2.66
C ASN A 137 23.31 -1.97 -4.20
N TYR A 138 22.66 -1.02 -4.87
CA TYR A 138 22.43 -1.09 -6.32
C TYR A 138 22.85 0.18 -7.08
N VAL A 139 23.30 1.23 -6.39
CA VAL A 139 23.81 2.46 -7.00
C VAL A 139 25.14 2.85 -6.36
N GLY A 140 26.24 2.69 -7.08
CA GLY A 140 27.57 3.10 -6.64
C GLY A 140 27.87 4.57 -6.95
N PHE A 141 28.54 5.25 -6.03
CA PHE A 141 29.07 6.59 -6.25
C PHE A 141 30.54 6.50 -6.66
N VAL A 142 30.94 7.28 -7.68
CA VAL A 142 32.34 7.37 -8.13
C VAL A 142 32.83 8.81 -8.10
N ASP A 143 34.07 8.99 -7.61
CA ASP A 143 34.73 10.30 -7.49
C ASP A 143 35.48 10.72 -8.77
N LYS A 144 35.49 9.87 -9.81
CA LYS A 144 36.22 10.14 -11.06
C LYS A 144 35.25 10.13 -12.25
N PRO A 145 35.27 11.17 -13.10
CA PRO A 145 34.43 11.21 -14.29
C PRO A 145 34.75 10.01 -15.19
N PHE A 146 33.72 9.39 -15.74
CA PHE A 146 33.89 8.43 -16.84
C PHE A 146 34.71 9.11 -17.93
N LYS A 147 35.77 8.44 -18.43
CA LYS A 147 36.48 8.92 -19.61
C LYS A 147 35.43 9.12 -20.71
N LYS A 148 35.27 10.35 -21.20
CA LYS A 148 34.47 10.61 -22.40
C LYS A 148 34.92 9.60 -23.46
N VAL A 149 34.00 8.75 -23.89
CA VAL A 149 34.21 7.95 -25.10
C VAL A 149 34.57 8.95 -26.19
N GLN A 150 35.69 8.73 -26.88
CA GLN A 150 36.09 9.59 -27.99
C GLN A 150 34.92 9.69 -28.95
N ASP A 151 34.53 10.93 -29.23
CA ASP A 151 33.50 11.28 -30.19
C ASP A 151 34.06 10.95 -31.58
N ASP A 152 34.00 9.67 -31.95
CA ASP A 152 34.23 9.22 -33.31
C ASP A 152 33.07 9.78 -34.14
N GLY A 153 33.34 10.95 -34.73
CA GLY A 153 32.38 11.81 -35.38
C GLY A 153 31.35 11.07 -36.22
N ILE A 154 30.13 10.97 -35.69
CA ILE A 154 28.93 10.63 -36.45
C ILE A 154 27.81 11.57 -36.01
N ALA A 155 27.64 12.61 -36.81
CA ALA A 155 26.38 13.25 -37.21
C ALA A 155 25.20 13.22 -36.22
N THR A 156 24.81 14.41 -35.74
CA THR A 156 23.42 14.90 -35.60
C THR A 156 22.31 13.85 -35.42
N LYS A 157 22.42 12.98 -34.41
CA LYS A 157 21.24 12.31 -33.87
C LYS A 157 20.53 13.32 -32.97
N LYS A 158 19.25 13.61 -33.24
CA LYS A 158 18.37 14.33 -32.29
C LYS A 158 18.70 13.80 -30.89
N GLN A 159 19.15 14.66 -29.97
CA GLN A 159 19.53 14.26 -28.61
C GLN A 159 18.37 13.47 -28.00
N GLN A 160 18.48 12.14 -28.01
CA GLN A 160 17.43 11.28 -27.48
C GLN A 160 17.46 11.43 -25.96
N ARG A 161 16.31 11.73 -25.37
CA ARG A 161 16.19 11.89 -23.92
C ARG A 161 16.59 10.57 -23.26
N PRO A 162 17.38 10.59 -22.17
CA PRO A 162 17.76 9.39 -21.43
C PRO A 162 16.55 8.54 -21.03
N PRO A 163 16.66 7.20 -21.05
CA PRO A 163 15.68 6.31 -20.44
C PRO A 163 15.49 6.62 -18.96
N ILE A 164 14.31 6.31 -18.43
CA ILE A 164 14.02 6.37 -17.00
C ILE A 164 13.96 4.96 -16.44
N SER A 165 14.90 4.63 -15.55
CA SER A 165 14.93 3.36 -14.82
C SER A 165 14.38 3.57 -13.40
N ILE A 166 13.20 3.04 -13.12
CA ILE A 166 12.56 3.14 -11.80
C ILE A 166 12.97 1.91 -10.98
N LEU A 167 13.88 2.07 -10.02
CA LEU A 167 14.46 0.95 -9.30
C LEU A 167 13.61 0.59 -8.07
N VAL A 168 13.10 -0.63 -8.03
CA VAL A 168 12.17 -1.09 -7.00
C VAL A 168 12.69 -2.37 -6.36
N LYS A 169 13.03 -2.30 -5.07
CA LYS A 169 13.21 -3.48 -4.21
C LYS A 169 11.91 -3.75 -3.48
N ARG A 170 11.22 -4.85 -3.79
CA ARG A 170 9.88 -5.12 -3.24
C ARG A 170 9.94 -5.72 -1.83
N GLU A 171 8.87 -5.52 -1.05
CA GLU A 171 8.65 -6.18 0.24
C GLU A 171 8.27 -7.66 0.06
N GLY A 172 7.59 -7.99 -1.04
CA GLY A 172 7.19 -9.34 -1.42
C GLY A 172 6.24 -9.31 -2.63
N SER A 173 5.72 -10.47 -3.04
CA SER A 173 4.92 -10.59 -4.27
C SER A 173 3.45 -10.98 -4.08
N ALA A 174 3.11 -11.60 -2.93
CA ALA A 174 1.82 -12.26 -2.75
C ALA A 174 0.81 -11.48 -1.89
N HIS A 175 1.23 -10.48 -1.11
CA HIS A 175 0.37 -9.85 -0.11
C HIS A 175 -0.25 -8.54 -0.62
N PRO A 176 -1.58 -8.47 -0.85
CA PRO A 176 -2.21 -7.34 -1.54
C PRO A 176 -2.00 -5.99 -0.85
N TRP A 177 -2.01 -5.95 0.48
CA TRP A 177 -1.74 -4.72 1.23
C TRP A 177 -0.34 -4.17 0.95
N HIS A 178 0.71 -4.98 1.15
CA HIS A 178 2.09 -4.55 0.92
C HIS A 178 2.29 -4.10 -0.52
N SER A 179 1.90 -4.94 -1.49
CA SER A 179 2.06 -4.62 -2.92
C SER A 179 1.33 -3.32 -3.30
N LEU A 180 0.08 -3.13 -2.88
CA LEU A 180 -0.65 -1.90 -3.19
C LEU A 180 -0.08 -0.67 -2.48
N MET A 181 0.47 -0.81 -1.26
CA MET A 181 1.13 0.31 -0.58
C MET A 181 2.40 0.75 -1.31
N GLU A 182 3.18 -0.20 -1.82
CA GLU A 182 4.38 0.07 -2.61
C GLU A 182 4.04 0.69 -3.98
N ILE A 183 3.05 0.15 -4.69
CA ILE A 183 2.61 0.72 -5.98
C ILE A 183 2.04 2.13 -5.78
N TRP A 184 1.28 2.36 -4.71
CA TRP A 184 0.77 3.69 -4.42
C TRP A 184 1.91 4.67 -4.06
N ALA A 185 2.89 4.23 -3.27
CA ALA A 185 4.10 5.02 -2.98
C ALA A 185 4.88 5.38 -4.25
N LEU A 186 4.96 4.46 -5.22
CA LEU A 186 5.47 4.74 -6.56
C LEU A 186 4.62 5.80 -7.28
N THR A 187 3.29 5.69 -7.30
CA THR A 187 2.47 6.71 -7.97
C THR A 187 2.62 8.11 -7.35
N HIS A 188 2.73 8.22 -6.01
CA HIS A 188 3.06 9.49 -5.35
C HIS A 188 4.43 10.01 -5.76
N THR A 189 5.44 9.13 -5.84
CA THR A 189 6.78 9.48 -6.33
C THR A 189 6.71 10.12 -7.70
N MET A 190 5.99 9.50 -8.63
CA MET A 190 5.90 9.97 -10.00
C MET A 190 5.07 11.26 -10.11
N ASP A 191 4.04 11.44 -9.27
CA ASP A 191 3.29 12.69 -9.21
C ASP A 191 4.14 13.84 -8.63
N VAL A 192 4.98 13.60 -7.62
CA VAL A 192 5.95 14.60 -7.14
C VAL A 192 6.90 15.00 -8.26
N LEU A 193 7.46 14.06 -9.01
CA LEU A 193 8.35 14.37 -10.14
C LEU A 193 7.66 15.14 -11.27
N ARG A 194 6.34 15.00 -11.44
CA ARG A 194 5.53 15.80 -12.37
C ARG A 194 5.26 17.22 -11.88
N LEU A 195 5.32 17.45 -10.57
CA LEU A 195 5.12 18.76 -9.93
C LEU A 195 6.43 19.51 -9.69
N SER A 196 7.56 18.80 -9.67
CA SER A 196 8.88 19.34 -9.36
C SER A 196 9.62 19.78 -10.63
N ALA A 197 10.07 21.04 -10.65
CA ALA A 197 10.84 21.60 -11.75
C ALA A 197 12.24 20.96 -11.82
N ASN A 198 12.63 20.52 -13.02
CA ASN A 198 13.98 20.06 -13.32
C ASN A 198 14.85 21.29 -13.69
N PRO A 199 15.94 21.57 -12.94
CA PRO A 199 16.77 22.72 -13.22
C PRO A 199 17.55 22.63 -14.56
N ASP A 200 17.74 21.44 -15.14
CA ASP A 200 18.35 21.27 -16.48
C ASP A 200 17.38 21.51 -17.64
N ALA A 201 16.08 21.41 -17.38
CA ALA A 201 15.06 21.45 -18.41
C ALA A 201 14.34 22.80 -18.46
N LEU A 202 15.04 23.89 -18.13
CA LEU A 202 14.50 25.26 -18.11
C LEU A 202 13.19 25.38 -17.30
N GLY A 203 13.09 24.64 -16.20
CA GLY A 203 11.90 24.62 -15.33
C GLY A 203 10.81 23.64 -15.73
N ALA A 204 10.98 22.86 -16.81
CA ALA A 204 10.07 21.74 -17.11
C ALA A 204 10.14 20.67 -16.01
N PRO A 205 9.07 19.89 -15.77
CA PRO A 205 9.07 18.87 -14.73
C PRO A 205 10.13 17.76 -14.93
N PHE A 206 10.53 17.08 -13.85
CA PHE A 206 11.40 15.90 -13.94
C PHE A 206 10.75 14.75 -14.73
N TYR A 207 9.42 14.66 -14.72
CA TYR A 207 8.66 13.65 -15.45
C TYR A 207 7.41 14.24 -16.09
N THR A 208 7.16 13.89 -17.35
CA THR A 208 6.03 14.37 -18.17
C THR A 208 5.22 13.20 -18.76
N PRO A 209 4.03 13.40 -19.34
CA PRO A 209 3.32 12.31 -20.02
C PRO A 209 4.12 11.66 -21.16
N ASP A 210 4.91 12.45 -21.90
CA ASP A 210 5.77 11.96 -22.99
C ASP A 210 6.88 11.02 -22.50
N ASP A 211 7.12 11.02 -21.19
CA ASP A 211 8.18 10.25 -20.55
C ASP A 211 7.81 8.78 -20.31
N VAL A 212 6.53 8.45 -20.38
CA VAL A 212 5.98 7.11 -20.14
C VAL A 212 6.62 6.07 -21.07
N ALA A 213 6.77 6.39 -22.35
CA ALA A 213 7.27 5.44 -23.35
C ALA A 213 8.73 5.01 -23.12
N ARG A 214 9.53 5.86 -22.47
CA ARG A 214 10.95 5.60 -22.15
C ARG A 214 11.19 5.32 -20.67
N ALA A 215 10.13 5.10 -19.89
CA ALA A 215 10.21 4.74 -18.48
C ALA A 215 9.95 3.24 -18.31
N GLN A 216 10.77 2.60 -17.48
CA GLN A 216 10.68 1.18 -17.18
C GLN A 216 10.97 0.91 -15.71
N VAL A 217 10.17 0.06 -15.09
CA VAL A 217 10.41 -0.42 -13.74
C VAL A 217 11.46 -1.53 -13.78
N VAL A 218 12.49 -1.39 -12.95
CA VAL A 218 13.57 -2.36 -12.76
C VAL A 218 13.44 -2.95 -11.37
N ILE A 219 13.05 -4.22 -11.29
CA ILE A 219 12.87 -4.95 -10.05
C ILE A 219 14.22 -5.49 -9.57
N LEU A 220 14.53 -5.25 -8.30
CA LEU A 220 15.84 -5.49 -7.69
C LEU A 220 15.92 -6.77 -6.84
N ASP A 221 14.78 -7.43 -6.60
CA ASP A 221 14.71 -8.72 -5.89
C ASP A 221 14.53 -9.91 -6.85
N ASP A 222 14.60 -11.12 -6.28
CA ASP A 222 14.38 -12.39 -6.97
C ASP A 222 13.05 -13.06 -6.58
N ALA A 223 12.16 -12.36 -5.86
CA ALA A 223 10.85 -12.94 -5.54
C ALA A 223 10.04 -13.12 -6.83
N GLU A 224 9.13 -14.09 -6.85
CA GLU A 224 8.22 -14.29 -7.97
C GLU A 224 7.47 -13.00 -8.33
N ASP A 225 6.98 -12.91 -9.57
CA ASP A 225 6.26 -11.72 -10.03
C ASP A 225 5.00 -11.49 -9.19
N GLY A 226 4.23 -12.55 -8.95
CA GLY A 226 3.00 -12.53 -8.17
C GLY A 226 1.83 -11.87 -8.92
N PRO A 227 0.62 -11.88 -8.32
CA PRO A 227 -0.61 -11.46 -8.99
C PRO A 227 -0.72 -9.94 -9.22
N PHE A 228 0.18 -9.14 -8.63
CA PHE A 228 0.16 -7.68 -8.71
C PHE A 228 1.23 -7.11 -9.65
N PHE A 229 2.01 -7.95 -10.32
CA PHE A 229 3.21 -7.52 -11.05
C PHE A 229 2.90 -6.53 -12.17
N ASP A 230 1.80 -6.72 -12.87
CA ASP A 230 1.36 -5.85 -13.96
C ASP A 230 1.07 -4.42 -13.49
N LEU A 231 0.67 -4.21 -12.23
CA LEU A 231 0.36 -2.88 -11.70
C LEU A 231 1.59 -1.96 -11.61
N TRP A 232 2.81 -2.50 -11.64
CA TRP A 232 4.02 -1.69 -11.67
C TRP A 232 4.14 -0.85 -12.95
N THR A 233 3.41 -1.19 -14.02
CA THR A 233 3.39 -0.41 -15.26
C THR A 233 2.41 0.78 -15.21
N ILE A 234 1.66 0.99 -14.12
CA ILE A 234 0.74 2.16 -14.01
C ILE A 234 1.46 3.50 -14.25
N THR A 235 2.76 3.55 -14.00
CA THR A 235 3.59 4.76 -14.17
C THR A 235 4.69 4.63 -15.22
N ALA A 236 4.75 3.51 -15.94
CA ALA A 236 5.80 3.18 -16.90
C ALA A 236 5.21 2.48 -18.12
N GLY A 237 5.59 2.89 -19.33
CA GLY A 237 5.02 2.32 -20.57
C GLY A 237 5.55 0.93 -20.92
N GLN A 238 6.65 0.52 -20.28
CA GLN A 238 7.30 -0.76 -20.52
C GLN A 238 6.99 -1.77 -19.41
N LYS A 239 7.00 -3.06 -19.75
CA LYS A 239 6.88 -4.14 -18.77
C LYS A 239 8.04 -4.10 -17.77
N PRO A 240 7.81 -4.44 -16.49
CA PRO A 240 8.90 -4.45 -15.52
C PRO A 240 9.91 -5.54 -15.87
N VAL A 241 11.19 -5.26 -15.65
CA VAL A 241 12.29 -6.21 -15.87
C VAL A 241 13.09 -6.41 -14.60
N ARG A 242 13.75 -7.55 -14.46
CA ARG A 242 14.70 -7.79 -13.37
C ARG A 242 16.04 -7.14 -13.67
N LEU A 243 16.69 -6.56 -12.66
CA LEU A 243 18.06 -6.04 -12.81
C LEU A 243 19.02 -7.14 -13.27
N SER A 244 18.90 -8.36 -12.73
CA SER A 244 19.70 -9.52 -13.15
C SER A 244 19.59 -9.79 -14.65
N ALA A 245 18.37 -9.83 -15.19
CA ALA A 245 18.14 -10.02 -16.62
C ALA A 245 18.74 -8.89 -17.48
N ALA A 246 18.72 -7.64 -17.01
CA ALA A 246 19.35 -6.53 -17.70
C ALA A 246 20.89 -6.61 -17.67
N LEU A 247 21.47 -7.01 -16.53
CA LEU A 247 22.91 -7.23 -16.38
C LEU A 247 23.39 -8.39 -17.27
N ASP A 248 22.65 -9.51 -17.29
CA ASP A 248 22.95 -10.67 -18.12
C ASP A 248 22.93 -10.31 -19.61
N ALA A 249 21.96 -9.49 -20.04
CA ALA A 249 21.85 -8.99 -21.40
C ALA A 249 23.04 -8.09 -21.80
N LEU A 250 23.56 -7.27 -20.89
CA LEU A 250 24.76 -6.45 -21.14
C LEU A 250 26.04 -7.28 -21.23
N GLN A 251 26.17 -8.34 -20.43
CA GLN A 251 27.36 -9.20 -20.41
C GLN A 251 27.47 -10.09 -21.65
N HIS A 252 26.33 -10.47 -22.24
CA HIS A 252 26.28 -11.38 -23.39
C HIS A 252 25.86 -10.63 -24.67
N SER A 253 26.61 -9.58 -25.04
CA SER A 253 26.33 -8.72 -26.20
C SER A 253 26.26 -9.44 -27.56
N GLU A 254 26.71 -10.70 -27.63
CA GLU A 254 26.59 -11.57 -28.82
C GLU A 254 25.19 -12.21 -28.97
N LYS A 255 24.38 -12.26 -27.91
CA LYS A 255 22.98 -12.69 -27.97
C LYS A 255 22.08 -11.47 -28.15
N PRO A 256 21.04 -11.54 -29.01
CA PRO A 256 20.03 -10.49 -29.07
C PRO A 256 19.48 -10.27 -27.66
N SER A 257 19.58 -9.05 -27.14
CA SER A 257 18.91 -8.70 -25.89
C SER A 257 17.41 -8.94 -26.06
N SER A 258 16.76 -9.42 -25.01
CA SER A 258 15.29 -9.48 -25.01
C SER A 258 14.77 -8.08 -25.34
N PRO A 259 13.75 -7.94 -26.22
CA PRO A 259 13.13 -6.65 -26.50
C PRO A 259 12.73 -5.92 -25.21
N ASP A 260 12.37 -6.68 -24.18
CA ASP A 260 11.95 -6.15 -22.87
C ASP A 260 13.12 -5.52 -22.09
N THR A 261 14.37 -5.99 -22.24
CA THR A 261 15.52 -5.43 -21.51
C THR A 261 16.27 -4.35 -22.27
N ALA A 262 16.00 -4.18 -23.57
CA ALA A 262 16.77 -3.30 -24.46
C ALA A 262 16.84 -1.83 -23.99
N LEU A 263 15.79 -1.33 -23.33
CA LEU A 263 15.75 0.05 -22.83
C LEU A 263 16.67 0.27 -21.61
N VAL A 264 16.93 -0.78 -20.81
CA VAL A 264 17.78 -0.73 -19.61
C VAL A 264 19.19 -1.22 -19.90
N ALA A 265 19.31 -2.24 -20.74
CA ALA A 265 20.55 -2.96 -21.04
C ALA A 265 21.27 -2.40 -22.28
N ALA A 266 21.46 -1.08 -22.33
CA ALA A 266 22.22 -0.42 -23.40
C ALA A 266 23.62 -0.03 -22.89
N PRO A 267 24.71 -0.58 -23.46
CA PRO A 267 26.06 -0.31 -22.97
C PRO A 267 26.41 1.18 -22.97
N GLY A 268 26.87 1.69 -21.82
CA GLY A 268 27.31 3.09 -21.68
C GLY A 268 26.19 4.13 -21.79
N GLN A 269 24.92 3.72 -21.91
CA GLN A 269 23.81 4.66 -21.96
C GLN A 269 23.60 5.30 -20.58
N PRO A 270 23.53 6.65 -20.48
CA PRO A 270 23.13 7.30 -19.25
C PRO A 270 21.61 7.18 -19.04
N HIS A 271 21.20 6.94 -17.80
CA HIS A 271 19.82 6.83 -17.35
C HIS A 271 19.47 7.94 -16.37
N ASN A 272 18.20 8.30 -16.35
CA ASN A 272 17.58 8.91 -15.19
C ASN A 272 17.06 7.80 -14.30
N ILE A 273 17.60 7.68 -13.09
CA ILE A 273 17.20 6.67 -12.12
C ILE A 273 16.20 7.30 -11.16
N VAL A 274 15.03 6.67 -10.99
CA VAL A 274 14.06 7.05 -9.96
C VAL A 274 14.07 5.98 -8.89
N VAL A 275 14.20 6.39 -7.63
CA VAL A 275 14.11 5.51 -6.46
C VAL A 275 12.92 5.99 -5.61
N PRO A 276 11.81 5.24 -5.61
CA PRO A 276 10.56 5.72 -5.02
C PRO A 276 10.55 5.66 -3.50
N LEU A 277 9.53 6.32 -2.92
CA LEU A 277 9.11 6.07 -1.54
C LEU A 277 8.88 4.57 -1.31
N ALA A 278 9.26 4.07 -0.14
CA ALA A 278 8.97 2.69 0.27
C ALA A 278 7.47 2.48 0.54
N GLY A 279 6.97 1.24 0.41
CA GLY A 279 5.58 0.91 0.78
C GLY A 279 5.27 1.21 2.24
N ALA A 280 6.17 0.89 3.17
CA ALA A 280 6.06 1.25 4.59
C ALA A 280 6.11 2.76 4.89
N ALA A 281 6.47 3.62 3.91
CA ALA A 281 6.36 5.08 4.03
C ALA A 281 4.94 5.59 3.74
N ASN A 282 4.07 4.74 3.20
CA ASN A 282 2.74 5.12 2.77
C ASN A 282 1.90 5.67 3.95
N PRO A 283 1.27 6.86 3.82
CA PRO A 283 0.50 7.45 4.90
C PRO A 283 -0.66 6.60 5.43
N LEU A 284 -1.19 5.63 4.67
CA LEU A 284 -2.24 4.74 5.19
C LEU A 284 -1.76 3.92 6.39
N TRP A 285 -0.51 3.46 6.40
CA TRP A 285 0.08 2.75 7.55
C TRP A 285 0.03 3.57 8.85
N GLN A 286 -0.01 4.90 8.76
CA GLN A 286 -0.06 5.80 9.91
C GLN A 286 -1.50 6.03 10.40
N ASN A 287 -2.49 5.79 9.55
CA ASN A 287 -3.90 6.03 9.85
C ASN A 287 -4.53 4.83 10.58
N ASP A 288 -3.90 3.67 10.53
CA ASP A 288 -4.48 2.43 11.02
C ASP A 288 -4.57 2.31 12.56
N TRP A 289 -4.05 3.30 13.29
CA TRP A 289 -4.01 3.31 14.76
C TRP A 289 -5.05 4.23 15.41
N ASP A 290 -5.56 5.22 14.67
CA ASP A 290 -6.49 6.23 15.19
C ASP A 290 -7.80 6.25 14.39
N GLU A 291 -8.92 6.54 15.05
CA GLU A 291 -10.18 6.76 14.34
C GLU A 291 -10.20 8.17 13.76
N ARG A 292 -10.01 8.26 12.45
CA ARG A 292 -9.96 9.52 11.72
C ARG A 292 -10.97 9.50 10.57
N ASN A 293 -11.63 10.64 10.37
CA ASN A 293 -12.55 10.82 9.26
C ASN A 293 -11.86 11.60 8.13
N CYS A 294 -11.22 10.87 7.21
CA CYS A 294 -10.57 11.46 6.03
C CYS A 294 -11.43 11.27 4.77
N SER A 295 -12.71 11.63 4.82
CA SER A 295 -13.62 11.50 3.68
C SER A 295 -13.16 12.30 2.45
N ASP A 296 -12.44 13.41 2.67
CA ASP A 296 -11.75 14.17 1.63
C ASP A 296 -10.29 13.70 1.45
N ALA A 297 -10.13 12.52 0.86
CA ALA A 297 -8.84 11.88 0.59
C ALA A 297 -8.65 11.66 -0.92
N SER A 298 -8.45 12.77 -1.63
CA SER A 298 -8.38 12.82 -3.09
C SER A 298 -7.26 11.94 -3.68
N LEU A 299 -6.12 11.80 -3.02
CA LEU A 299 -5.01 10.95 -3.50
C LEU A 299 -5.32 9.46 -3.41
N VAL A 300 -6.04 9.02 -2.37
CA VAL A 300 -6.48 7.62 -2.25
C VAL A 300 -7.49 7.32 -3.37
N LYS A 301 -8.48 8.21 -3.56
CA LYS A 301 -9.47 8.08 -4.64
C LYS A 301 -8.81 8.09 -6.02
N LEU A 302 -7.80 8.93 -6.23
CA LEU A 302 -7.02 8.97 -7.48
C LEU A 302 -6.25 7.67 -7.72
N PHE A 303 -5.60 7.11 -6.69
CA PHE A 303 -4.90 5.84 -6.79
C PHE A 303 -5.85 4.70 -7.16
N VAL A 304 -6.99 4.57 -6.46
CA VAL A 304 -8.02 3.57 -6.78
C VAL A 304 -8.49 3.70 -8.23
N ARG A 305 -8.74 4.93 -8.70
CA ARG A 305 -9.13 5.18 -10.10
C ARG A 305 -8.07 4.71 -11.10
N ARG A 306 -6.79 4.98 -10.82
CA ARG A 306 -5.68 4.53 -11.68
C ARG A 306 -5.62 3.01 -11.75
N VAL A 307 -5.75 2.32 -10.61
CA VAL A 307 -5.77 0.85 -10.58
C VAL A 307 -6.97 0.29 -11.34
N LEU A 308 -8.17 0.82 -11.11
CA LEU A 308 -9.39 0.38 -11.82
C LEU A 308 -9.28 0.58 -13.33
N HIS A 309 -8.76 1.74 -13.76
CA HIS A 309 -8.53 2.06 -15.16
C HIS A 309 -7.52 1.10 -15.79
N HIS A 310 -6.38 0.88 -15.12
CA HIS A 310 -5.34 -0.05 -15.57
C HIS A 310 -5.86 -1.48 -15.76
N LEU A 311 -6.70 -1.94 -14.83
CA LEU A 311 -7.30 -3.28 -14.89
C LEU A 311 -8.50 -3.40 -15.87
N GLY A 312 -8.88 -2.31 -16.54
CA GLY A 312 -10.07 -2.28 -17.40
C GLY A 312 -11.37 -2.58 -16.66
N VAL A 313 -11.42 -2.27 -15.36
CA VAL A 313 -12.62 -2.41 -14.51
C VAL A 313 -13.27 -1.03 -14.45
N ASP A 314 -13.98 -0.67 -15.53
CA ASP A 314 -14.53 0.67 -15.71
C ASP A 314 -15.30 1.14 -14.48
N SER A 315 -14.79 2.21 -13.90
CA SER A 315 -15.47 3.05 -12.92
C SER A 315 -16.31 4.09 -13.67
N PHE A 316 -17.37 4.60 -13.04
CA PHE A 316 -18.13 5.78 -13.51
C PHE A 316 -19.25 5.61 -14.53
N LYS A 317 -19.74 4.41 -14.83
CA LYS A 317 -21.17 4.33 -15.20
C LYS A 317 -21.98 4.25 -13.88
N PRO A 318 -22.71 5.31 -13.49
CA PRO A 318 -23.80 5.13 -12.55
C PRO A 318 -24.65 4.00 -13.11
N LYS A 319 -24.99 3.01 -12.28
CA LYS A 319 -26.01 2.07 -12.71
C LYS A 319 -27.27 2.91 -13.00
N PRO A 320 -27.97 2.70 -14.12
CA PRO A 320 -29.22 3.41 -14.37
C PRO A 320 -30.14 3.22 -13.17
N ALA A 321 -30.82 4.30 -12.74
CA ALA A 321 -31.62 4.38 -11.52
C ALA A 321 -32.85 3.43 -11.48
N ASN A 322 -33.03 2.58 -12.49
CA ASN A 322 -34.06 1.56 -12.51
C ASN A 322 -33.60 0.25 -11.83
N VAL A 323 -33.17 0.35 -10.57
CA VAL A 323 -32.86 -0.82 -9.74
C VAL A 323 -33.91 -0.97 -8.65
N LEU A 324 -35.17 -1.12 -9.05
CA LEU A 324 -36.26 -1.37 -8.11
C LEU A 324 -36.28 -2.81 -7.56
N GLN A 325 -35.35 -3.71 -7.94
CA GLN A 325 -35.38 -5.11 -7.48
C GLN A 325 -34.00 -5.83 -7.45
N LYS A 326 -32.87 -5.17 -7.16
CA LYS A 326 -31.62 -5.94 -6.98
C LYS A 326 -31.50 -6.42 -5.53
N LYS A 327 -31.50 -7.74 -5.36
CA LYS A 327 -31.19 -8.42 -4.09
C LYS A 327 -29.85 -7.89 -3.56
N LEU A 328 -29.82 -7.38 -2.33
CA LEU A 328 -28.58 -6.91 -1.67
C LEU A 328 -27.63 -8.09 -1.49
N ARG A 329 -26.32 -7.88 -1.68
CA ARG A 329 -25.32 -8.96 -1.67
C ARG A 329 -24.27 -8.77 -0.59
N VAL A 330 -24.15 -9.79 0.26
CA VAL A 330 -23.12 -9.93 1.28
C VAL A 330 -22.08 -10.94 0.79
N THR A 331 -20.82 -10.51 0.70
CA THR A 331 -19.68 -11.37 0.36
C THR A 331 -18.79 -11.54 1.58
N PHE A 332 -18.67 -12.76 2.08
CA PHE A 332 -17.70 -13.13 3.11
C PHE A 332 -16.38 -13.60 2.48
N ILE A 333 -15.26 -13.03 2.91
CA ILE A 333 -13.92 -13.46 2.51
C ILE A 333 -13.55 -14.71 3.30
N ASP A 334 -13.59 -15.84 2.62
CA ASP A 334 -13.21 -17.15 3.14
C ASP A 334 -11.68 -17.27 3.22
N ARG A 335 -11.16 -17.57 4.41
CA ARG A 335 -9.73 -17.69 4.65
C ARG A 335 -9.38 -19.17 4.83
N ARG A 336 -8.61 -19.74 3.91
CA ARG A 336 -8.19 -21.15 3.97
C ARG A 336 -6.89 -21.40 4.73
N GLY A 337 -6.05 -20.37 4.89
CA GLY A 337 -4.77 -20.43 5.62
C GLY A 337 -4.92 -20.16 7.12
N SER A 338 -4.73 -18.91 7.54
CA SER A 338 -4.78 -18.45 8.94
C SER A 338 -5.84 -17.38 9.17
N ARG A 339 -6.18 -17.12 10.43
CA ARG A 339 -7.20 -16.12 10.84
C ARG A 339 -8.58 -16.47 10.28
N LYS A 340 -8.97 -17.74 10.39
CA LYS A 340 -10.27 -18.25 9.94
C LYS A 340 -11.36 -17.82 10.92
N LEU A 341 -12.60 -17.72 10.43
CA LEU A 341 -13.77 -17.66 11.30
C LEU A 341 -14.27 -19.07 11.58
N LEU A 342 -14.09 -19.54 12.81
CA LEU A 342 -14.51 -20.89 13.19
C LEU A 342 -16.04 -21.01 13.10
N GLY A 343 -16.51 -22.09 12.47
CA GLY A 343 -17.94 -22.32 12.26
C GLY A 343 -18.59 -21.39 11.23
N GLN A 344 -17.83 -20.81 10.30
CA GLN A 344 -18.32 -19.82 9.34
C GLN A 344 -19.60 -20.24 8.60
N GLU A 345 -19.73 -21.50 8.15
CA GLU A 345 -20.92 -21.94 7.40
C GLU A 345 -22.19 -21.83 8.26
N ARG A 346 -22.12 -22.26 9.52
CA ARG A 346 -23.24 -22.11 10.47
C ARG A 346 -23.61 -20.64 10.67
N LEU A 347 -22.62 -19.75 10.79
CA LEU A 347 -22.83 -18.31 10.97
C LEU A 347 -23.45 -17.66 9.71
N LEU A 348 -22.95 -18.03 8.52
CA LEU A 348 -23.48 -17.56 7.24
C LEU A 348 -24.91 -18.07 7.02
N ASP A 349 -25.21 -19.31 7.39
CA ASP A 349 -26.57 -19.85 7.36
C ASP A 349 -27.52 -19.11 8.31
N ALA A 350 -27.05 -18.73 9.50
CA ALA A 350 -27.83 -17.90 10.41
C ALA A 350 -28.14 -16.52 9.78
N ALA A 351 -27.17 -15.89 9.11
CA ALA A 351 -27.40 -14.65 8.38
C ALA A 351 -28.38 -14.82 7.20
N ARG A 352 -28.30 -15.94 6.44
CA ARG A 352 -29.26 -16.26 5.36
C ARG A 352 -30.69 -16.42 5.89
N ARG A 353 -30.87 -17.07 7.04
CA ARG A 353 -32.18 -17.22 7.69
C ARG A 353 -32.75 -15.90 8.20
N ALA A 354 -31.90 -15.05 8.78
CA ALA A 354 -32.31 -13.76 9.31
C ALA A 354 -32.65 -12.72 8.22
N TYR A 355 -31.99 -12.82 7.05
CA TYR A 355 -32.14 -11.90 5.93
C TYR A 355 -32.42 -12.67 4.61
N PRO A 356 -33.61 -13.28 4.43
CA PRO A 356 -33.91 -14.15 3.28
C PRO A 356 -33.92 -13.40 1.94
N ASP A 357 -34.16 -12.09 1.98
CA ASP A 357 -34.13 -11.18 0.84
C ASP A 357 -32.71 -10.66 0.52
N VAL A 358 -31.68 -11.14 1.22
CA VAL A 358 -30.26 -10.82 0.97
C VAL A 358 -29.53 -12.06 0.41
N GLN A 359 -28.64 -11.87 -0.56
CA GLN A 359 -27.78 -12.93 -1.07
C GLN A 359 -26.48 -12.98 -0.24
N VAL A 360 -26.30 -14.02 0.56
CA VAL A 360 -25.09 -14.21 1.37
C VAL A 360 -24.22 -15.32 0.78
N ARG A 361 -22.98 -14.99 0.39
CA ARG A 361 -22.00 -15.91 -0.20
C ARG A 361 -20.67 -15.89 0.54
N SER A 362 -19.95 -17.01 0.45
CA SER A 362 -18.58 -17.20 0.93
C SER A 362 -17.66 -17.33 -0.28
N VAL A 363 -16.52 -16.62 -0.31
CA VAL A 363 -15.60 -16.63 -1.45
C VAL A 363 -14.16 -16.69 -0.97
N ASP A 364 -13.40 -17.68 -1.45
CA ASP A 364 -11.95 -17.74 -1.27
C ASP A 364 -11.24 -16.89 -2.32
N PHE A 365 -10.76 -15.72 -1.92
CA PHE A 365 -10.09 -14.80 -2.82
C PHE A 365 -8.79 -15.37 -3.40
N ALA A 366 -8.13 -16.32 -2.72
CA ALA A 366 -6.89 -16.92 -3.21
C ALA A 366 -7.10 -17.77 -4.48
N THR A 367 -8.35 -18.16 -4.77
CA THR A 367 -8.69 -18.91 -6.00
C THR A 367 -9.02 -18.00 -7.19
N LEU A 368 -9.06 -16.69 -6.99
CA LEU A 368 -9.38 -15.70 -8.02
C LEU A 368 -8.14 -14.88 -8.39
N SER A 369 -7.99 -14.54 -9.67
CA SER A 369 -7.01 -13.52 -10.06
C SER A 369 -7.34 -12.17 -9.42
N PHE A 370 -6.35 -11.29 -9.28
CA PHE A 370 -6.58 -10.00 -8.65
C PHE A 370 -7.68 -9.18 -9.35
N VAL A 371 -7.70 -9.16 -10.69
CA VAL A 371 -8.75 -8.46 -11.45
C VAL A 371 -10.14 -9.04 -11.20
N GLU A 372 -10.27 -10.36 -11.01
CA GLU A 372 -11.53 -11.00 -10.65
C GLU A 372 -11.96 -10.64 -9.22
N GLN A 373 -11.02 -10.60 -8.27
CA GLN A 373 -11.30 -10.11 -6.91
C GLN A 373 -11.83 -8.67 -6.94
N ILE A 374 -11.21 -7.80 -7.73
CA ILE A 374 -11.69 -6.40 -7.91
C ILE A 374 -13.08 -6.37 -8.54
N ARG A 375 -13.33 -7.11 -9.63
CA ARG A 375 -14.65 -7.16 -10.28
C ARG A 375 -15.74 -7.66 -9.33
N LEU A 376 -15.44 -8.71 -8.57
CA LEU A 376 -16.34 -9.29 -7.57
C LEU A 376 -16.70 -8.26 -6.48
N VAL A 377 -15.72 -7.54 -5.96
CA VAL A 377 -15.96 -6.53 -4.91
C VAL A 377 -16.71 -5.33 -5.49
N ARG A 378 -16.30 -4.85 -6.66
CA ARG A 378 -16.83 -3.63 -7.28
C ARG A 378 -18.25 -3.77 -7.84
N HIS A 379 -18.54 -4.91 -8.48
CA HIS A 379 -19.81 -5.11 -9.19
C HIS A 379 -20.75 -6.05 -8.45
N GLU A 380 -20.20 -6.95 -7.64
CA GLU A 380 -20.93 -8.06 -7.04
C GLU A 380 -21.10 -8.03 -5.53
N THR A 381 -20.55 -7.03 -4.85
CA THR A 381 -20.59 -6.93 -3.39
C THR A 381 -21.17 -5.59 -2.97
N ASP A 382 -22.14 -5.62 -2.05
CA ASP A 382 -22.70 -4.43 -1.43
C ASP A 382 -22.24 -4.35 0.05
N VAL A 383 -22.11 -5.51 0.72
CA VAL A 383 -21.48 -5.65 2.05
C VAL A 383 -20.30 -6.64 1.97
N LEU A 384 -19.10 -6.18 2.28
CA LEU A 384 -17.90 -7.02 2.37
C LEU A 384 -17.64 -7.42 3.83
N VAL A 385 -17.56 -8.71 4.11
CA VAL A 385 -17.34 -9.24 5.46
C VAL A 385 -16.05 -10.03 5.49
N GLY A 386 -15.22 -9.87 6.53
CA GLY A 386 -14.06 -10.74 6.70
C GLY A 386 -13.41 -10.61 8.06
N VAL A 387 -12.63 -11.63 8.40
CA VAL A 387 -11.67 -11.56 9.50
C VAL A 387 -10.51 -10.66 9.09
N HIS A 388 -9.96 -9.92 10.04
CA HIS A 388 -8.89 -8.96 9.82
C HIS A 388 -7.73 -9.52 8.94
N GLY A 389 -7.12 -8.64 8.16
CA GLY A 389 -5.96 -8.96 7.32
C GLY A 389 -6.11 -8.51 5.87
N ALA A 390 -5.12 -8.91 5.05
CA ALA A 390 -4.88 -8.38 3.72
C ALA A 390 -6.08 -8.41 2.75
N GLY A 391 -6.96 -9.40 2.89
CA GLY A 391 -8.14 -9.53 2.03
C GLY A 391 -9.07 -8.33 2.13
N LEU A 392 -9.14 -7.65 3.28
CA LEU A 392 -9.98 -6.48 3.48
C LEU A 392 -9.42 -5.20 2.85
N THR A 393 -8.20 -5.24 2.28
CA THR A 393 -7.68 -4.15 1.41
C THR A 393 -8.66 -3.84 0.27
N HIS A 394 -9.47 -4.82 -0.13
CA HIS A 394 -10.50 -4.67 -1.15
C HIS A 394 -11.57 -3.63 -0.83
N VAL A 395 -11.67 -3.15 0.42
CA VAL A 395 -12.53 -2.01 0.78
C VAL A 395 -12.23 -0.77 -0.09
N MET A 396 -11.00 -0.61 -0.58
CA MET A 396 -10.61 0.45 -1.52
C MET A 396 -11.38 0.41 -2.84
N PHE A 397 -11.92 -0.75 -3.21
CA PHE A 397 -12.62 -0.97 -4.47
C PHE A 397 -14.12 -1.19 -4.30
N LEU A 398 -14.64 -1.14 -3.07
CA LEU A 398 -16.08 -1.15 -2.81
C LEU A 398 -16.71 0.16 -3.33
N ARG A 399 -17.98 0.14 -3.76
CA ARG A 399 -18.64 1.35 -4.27
C ARG A 399 -18.93 2.35 -3.17
N ALA A 400 -18.37 3.55 -3.29
CA ALA A 400 -18.65 4.66 -2.40
C ALA A 400 -20.11 5.10 -2.51
N ALA A 401 -20.63 5.73 -1.45
CA ALA A 401 -21.98 6.31 -1.44
C ALA A 401 -22.18 7.38 -2.53
N SER A 402 -21.12 8.13 -2.88
CA SER A 402 -21.14 9.09 -3.99
C SER A 402 -21.23 8.45 -5.39
N GLU A 403 -21.02 7.14 -5.52
CA GLU A 403 -20.95 6.45 -6.82
C GLU A 403 -22.13 5.50 -7.09
N ALA A 404 -22.91 5.19 -6.07
CA ALA A 404 -24.09 4.34 -6.16
C ALA A 404 -25.06 4.63 -5.02
N VAL A 405 -26.36 4.65 -5.36
CA VAL A 405 -27.48 4.60 -4.41
C VAL A 405 -27.26 3.44 -3.43
N GLY A 406 -27.26 3.71 -2.13
CA GLY A 406 -26.93 2.76 -1.06
C GLY A 406 -25.47 2.75 -0.60
N GLY A 407 -24.51 3.06 -1.47
CA GLY A 407 -23.08 2.85 -1.22
C GLY A 407 -22.73 1.39 -0.88
N GLY A 408 -21.55 1.18 -0.31
CA GLY A 408 -21.09 -0.11 0.21
C GLY A 408 -20.81 -0.07 1.70
N ALA A 409 -20.75 -1.24 2.33
CA ALA A 409 -20.32 -1.37 3.72
C ALA A 409 -19.29 -2.49 3.92
N ILE A 410 -18.46 -2.34 4.95
CA ILE A 410 -17.50 -3.35 5.40
C ILE A 410 -17.79 -3.81 6.83
N VAL A 411 -17.64 -5.10 7.07
CA VAL A 411 -17.62 -5.73 8.38
C VAL A 411 -16.26 -6.37 8.58
N GLU A 412 -15.52 -5.86 9.56
CA GLU A 412 -14.22 -6.39 9.96
C GLU A 412 -14.34 -7.09 11.32
N ILE A 413 -13.99 -8.37 11.35
CA ILE A 413 -13.97 -9.19 12.57
C ILE A 413 -12.54 -9.18 13.12
N LEU A 414 -12.37 -8.62 14.31
CA LEU A 414 -11.08 -8.46 14.99
C LEU A 414 -10.99 -9.36 16.23
N PRO A 415 -9.81 -9.94 16.51
CA PRO A 415 -9.50 -10.50 17.82
C PRO A 415 -9.62 -9.42 18.91
N ASP A 416 -10.06 -9.79 20.10
CA ASP A 416 -10.27 -8.92 21.27
C ASP A 416 -8.97 -8.27 21.76
N VAL A 417 -7.85 -8.94 21.56
CA VAL A 417 -6.52 -8.43 21.91
C VAL A 417 -6.00 -7.40 20.92
N MET A 418 -6.68 -7.19 19.78
CA MET A 418 -6.24 -6.31 18.71
C MET A 418 -6.90 -4.92 18.83
N ASN A 419 -6.15 -3.93 19.32
CA ASN A 419 -6.59 -2.52 19.39
C ASN A 419 -6.30 -1.71 18.10
N TYR A 420 -6.09 -2.40 16.99
CA TYR A 420 -5.84 -1.82 15.67
C TYR A 420 -7.14 -1.28 15.06
N LYS A 421 -7.11 -0.11 14.42
CA LYS A 421 -8.30 0.48 13.78
C LYS A 421 -8.61 -0.14 12.42
N GLY A 422 -7.80 -1.09 11.95
CA GLY A 422 -8.23 -1.97 10.88
C GLY A 422 -8.41 -1.23 9.57
N PHE A 423 -9.33 -1.71 8.76
CA PHE A 423 -9.71 -1.07 7.51
C PHE A 423 -10.76 0.04 7.69
N ARG A 424 -11.05 0.44 8.95
CA ARG A 424 -11.99 1.53 9.27
C ARG A 424 -11.63 2.86 8.66
N PRO A 425 -10.38 3.33 8.77
CA PRO A 425 -10.04 4.65 8.25
C PRO A 425 -10.18 4.69 6.73
N ILE A 426 -9.85 3.59 6.05
CA ILE A 426 -10.02 3.45 4.60
C ILE A 426 -11.50 3.37 4.23
N ALA A 427 -12.33 2.67 4.99
CA ALA A 427 -13.77 2.67 4.78
C ALA A 427 -14.35 4.09 4.83
N GLY A 428 -13.91 4.90 5.81
CA GLY A 428 -14.29 6.31 5.91
C GLY A 428 -13.81 7.16 4.73
N VAL A 429 -12.55 6.99 4.30
CA VAL A 429 -11.98 7.61 3.08
C VAL A 429 -12.80 7.30 1.83
N MET A 430 -13.25 6.06 1.73
CA MET A 430 -14.03 5.56 0.59
C MET A 430 -15.54 5.78 0.76
N GLU A 431 -15.98 6.54 1.78
CA GLU A 431 -17.39 6.84 2.07
C GLU A 431 -18.27 5.59 2.25
N ASN A 432 -17.65 4.48 2.67
CA ASN A 432 -18.32 3.22 2.95
C ASN A 432 -18.80 3.15 4.41
N GLY A 433 -19.95 2.52 4.64
CA GLY A 433 -20.42 2.19 5.98
C GLY A 433 -19.51 1.17 6.68
N MET A 434 -19.47 1.18 8.00
CA MET A 434 -18.72 0.18 8.76
C MET A 434 -19.48 -0.34 9.99
N GLY A 435 -19.48 -1.66 10.16
CA GLY A 435 -19.79 -2.34 11.42
C GLY A 435 -18.53 -2.95 12.04
N LYS A 436 -18.35 -2.84 13.37
CA LYS A 436 -17.26 -3.48 14.12
C LYS A 436 -17.75 -4.10 15.43
N ILE A 437 -17.15 -5.23 15.81
CA ILE A 437 -17.09 -5.71 17.19
C ILE A 437 -15.72 -6.39 17.39
N GLY A 438 -14.99 -6.07 18.48
CA GLY A 438 -13.78 -6.81 18.90
C GLY A 438 -14.16 -7.99 19.80
N LYS A 439 -13.58 -9.19 19.61
CA LYS A 439 -14.06 -10.43 20.28
C LYS A 439 -13.02 -11.49 20.62
N GLN A 440 -13.35 -12.31 21.62
CA GLN A 440 -12.52 -13.35 22.25
C GLN A 440 -11.62 -14.15 21.30
N THR A 441 -10.31 -13.99 21.50
CA THR A 441 -9.31 -14.96 21.09
C THR A 441 -9.52 -16.23 21.93
N LEU A 442 -9.76 -17.39 21.32
CA LEU A 442 -9.84 -18.65 22.06
C LEU A 442 -8.47 -18.96 22.68
N ARG A 443 -8.32 -18.67 23.97
CA ARG A 443 -7.10 -18.94 24.75
C ARG A 443 -6.75 -20.43 24.77
N GLN A 444 -5.54 -20.72 24.29
CA GLN A 444 -4.58 -21.77 24.72
C GLN A 444 -4.90 -23.27 24.60
N GLN A 445 -6.14 -23.76 24.65
CA GLN A 445 -6.34 -25.23 24.72
C GLN A 445 -6.23 -25.95 23.36
N THR A 446 -6.76 -25.35 22.29
CA THR A 446 -6.66 -25.93 20.94
C THR A 446 -5.29 -25.70 20.32
N TYR A 447 -4.65 -24.57 20.63
CA TYR A 447 -3.32 -24.22 20.15
C TYR A 447 -2.23 -25.12 20.72
N LYS A 448 -2.25 -25.47 22.03
CA LYS A 448 -1.29 -26.46 22.58
C LYS A 448 -1.35 -27.78 21.81
N ARG A 449 -2.55 -28.31 21.54
CA ARG A 449 -2.71 -29.55 20.76
C ARG A 449 -2.26 -29.43 19.31
N GLN A 450 -2.49 -28.27 18.68
CA GLN A 450 -2.06 -28.04 17.29
C GLN A 450 -0.56 -27.76 17.18
N LEU A 451 0.06 -27.09 18.16
CA LEU A 451 1.51 -26.88 18.23
C LEU A 451 2.26 -28.16 18.59
N GLU A 452 1.71 -28.98 19.50
CA GLU A 452 2.24 -30.31 19.81
C GLU A 452 2.18 -31.19 18.55
N ALA A 453 1.04 -31.19 17.83
CA ALA A 453 0.91 -31.93 16.57
C ALA A 453 1.77 -31.39 15.41
N ARG A 454 2.16 -30.10 15.42
CA ARG A 454 3.07 -29.52 14.41
C ARG A 454 4.55 -29.67 14.78
N ARG A 455 4.87 -29.64 16.08
CA ARG A 455 6.22 -29.98 16.59
C ARG A 455 6.62 -31.40 16.22
N ASP A 456 5.66 -32.33 16.28
CA ASP A 456 5.91 -33.73 15.91
C ASP A 456 6.14 -33.92 14.39
N LEU A 457 5.87 -32.89 13.56
CA LEU A 457 6.09 -32.90 12.10
C LEU A 457 7.28 -32.02 11.65
N GLU A 458 7.73 -31.07 12.48
CA GLU A 458 8.78 -30.10 12.16
C GLU A 458 10.13 -30.44 12.85
N GLU A 459 10.21 -31.52 13.63
CA GLU A 459 11.44 -31.96 14.33
C GLU A 459 12.51 -32.59 13.40
N GLU A 460 12.26 -32.67 12.09
CA GLU A 460 13.23 -33.24 11.13
C GLU A 460 14.06 -32.20 10.32
N GLU A 461 13.72 -30.90 10.33
CA GLU A 461 14.47 -29.91 9.51
C GLU A 461 15.04 -28.68 10.24
N GLU A 462 14.60 -28.33 11.45
CA GLU A 462 14.93 -27.01 12.03
C GLU A 462 16.11 -27.02 13.02
N ASN A 463 17.22 -27.68 12.66
CA ASN A 463 18.45 -27.68 13.49
C ASN A 463 19.63 -26.89 12.88
N LYS A 464 19.35 -25.83 12.13
CA LYS A 464 20.34 -24.82 11.72
C LYS A 464 19.75 -23.41 11.66
N LEU A 465 19.72 -22.72 12.81
CA LEU A 465 20.10 -21.30 13.02
C LEU A 465 19.44 -20.73 14.29
N LEU A 466 20.02 -21.07 15.43
CA LEU A 466 19.67 -20.52 16.75
C LEU A 466 20.15 -19.07 16.94
N TYR A 467 19.19 -18.17 17.12
CA TYR A 467 19.00 -17.31 18.31
C TYR A 467 20.11 -16.38 18.87
N ARG A 468 19.76 -15.08 18.99
CA ARG A 468 19.69 -14.24 20.23
C ARG A 468 19.69 -12.74 19.81
N ARG A 469 18.95 -11.80 20.39
CA ARG A 469 18.37 -11.67 21.74
C ARG A 469 17.33 -10.52 21.71
N GLY A 470 16.21 -10.67 22.42
CA GLY A 470 15.28 -9.56 22.67
C GLY A 470 13.92 -10.05 23.15
N ALA A 471 13.76 -10.23 24.46
CA ALA A 471 12.56 -10.67 25.17
C ALA A 471 11.40 -9.64 25.16
N HIS A 472 11.17 -9.01 24.00
CA HIS A 472 10.07 -8.09 23.72
C HIS A 472 9.10 -8.64 22.66
N LEU A 473 9.42 -9.81 22.08
CA LEU A 473 8.66 -10.47 21.01
C LEU A 473 7.63 -11.49 21.52
N GLU A 474 7.76 -12.02 22.74
CA GLU A 474 6.78 -12.97 23.31
C GLU A 474 5.39 -12.35 23.58
N LYS A 475 5.29 -11.01 23.61
CA LYS A 475 4.03 -10.26 23.73
C LYS A 475 3.54 -9.61 22.44
N ARG A 476 4.21 -9.78 21.29
CA ARG A 476 3.57 -9.53 19.98
C ARG A 476 2.59 -10.68 19.74
N ALA A 477 1.44 -10.55 20.40
CA ALA A 477 0.48 -11.58 20.70
C ALA A 477 -0.14 -12.23 19.45
N ASP A 478 -0.35 -13.55 19.53
CA ASP A 478 -1.39 -14.44 18.98
C ASP A 478 -2.21 -14.01 17.72
N TRP A 479 -2.64 -12.76 17.61
CA TRP A 479 -3.59 -12.28 16.61
C TRP A 479 -3.10 -12.31 15.16
N HIS A 480 -1.79 -12.38 14.90
CA HIS A 480 -1.28 -12.39 13.51
C HIS A 480 -1.68 -13.66 12.74
N SER A 481 -1.95 -14.75 13.45
CA SER A 481 -2.26 -16.07 12.89
C SER A 481 -3.49 -16.73 13.49
N ALA A 482 -3.93 -16.31 14.69
CA ALA A 482 -5.03 -16.96 15.40
C ALA A 482 -6.36 -16.87 14.66
N ASP A 483 -7.05 -18.00 14.63
CA ASP A 483 -8.45 -18.09 14.21
C ASP A 483 -9.36 -17.41 15.24
N VAL A 484 -10.49 -16.88 14.77
CA VAL A 484 -11.47 -16.16 15.58
C VAL A 484 -12.77 -16.95 15.66
N SER A 485 -13.51 -16.78 16.76
CA SER A 485 -14.83 -17.39 16.95
C SER A 485 -15.86 -16.34 17.38
N MET A 486 -17.13 -16.63 17.12
CA MET A 486 -18.23 -15.69 17.30
C MET A 486 -19.55 -16.45 17.48
N GLY A 487 -20.46 -15.93 18.33
CA GLY A 487 -21.82 -16.45 18.45
C GLY A 487 -22.72 -16.06 17.28
N GLU A 488 -23.70 -16.91 16.94
CA GLU A 488 -24.64 -16.68 15.83
C GLU A 488 -25.41 -15.36 15.94
N GLU A 489 -26.05 -15.09 17.08
CA GLU A 489 -26.82 -13.85 17.28
C GLU A 489 -25.98 -12.60 17.06
N GLU A 490 -24.72 -12.67 17.49
CA GLU A 490 -23.78 -11.56 17.39
C GLU A 490 -23.27 -11.36 15.97
N PHE A 491 -23.06 -12.45 15.22
CA PHE A 491 -22.73 -12.40 13.80
C PHE A 491 -23.88 -11.79 12.99
N VAL A 492 -25.09 -12.29 13.22
CA VAL A 492 -26.31 -11.81 12.55
C VAL A 492 -26.52 -10.33 12.84
N LYS A 493 -26.36 -9.89 14.09
CA LYS A 493 -26.49 -8.47 14.45
C LYS A 493 -25.46 -7.60 13.75
N LEU A 494 -24.21 -8.06 13.68
CA LEU A 494 -23.12 -7.32 13.05
C LEU A 494 -23.32 -7.17 11.54
N VAL A 495 -23.57 -8.27 10.84
CA VAL A 495 -23.87 -8.26 9.40
C VAL A 495 -25.15 -7.48 9.12
N GLY A 496 -26.17 -7.65 9.96
CA GLY A 496 -27.43 -6.92 9.92
C GLY A 496 -27.26 -5.41 9.97
N SER A 497 -26.41 -4.90 10.85
CA SER A 497 -26.09 -3.46 10.91
C SER A 497 -25.51 -2.92 9.60
N ALA A 498 -24.66 -3.69 8.92
CA ALA A 498 -24.10 -3.30 7.63
C ALA A 498 -25.15 -3.36 6.51
N ILE A 499 -26.03 -4.37 6.52
CA ILE A 499 -27.17 -4.48 5.60
C ILE A 499 -28.08 -3.26 5.74
N GLU A 500 -28.50 -2.92 6.96
CA GLU A 500 -29.36 -1.76 7.22
C GLU A 500 -28.69 -0.44 6.86
N HIS A 501 -27.37 -0.32 7.05
CA HIS A 501 -26.63 0.86 6.60
C HIS A 501 -26.76 1.09 5.09
N VAL A 502 -26.59 0.03 4.29
CA VAL A 502 -26.70 0.11 2.83
C VAL A 502 -28.15 0.37 2.42
N ARG A 503 -29.14 -0.27 3.08
CA ARG A 503 -30.57 -0.04 2.83
C ARG A 503 -30.99 1.41 3.10
N ASN A 504 -30.57 1.99 4.23
CA ASN A 504 -30.96 3.34 4.62
C ASN A 504 -30.37 4.44 3.74
N LYS A 505 -29.38 4.12 2.90
CA LYS A 505 -28.76 5.03 1.93
C LYS A 505 -29.19 4.77 0.49
N ALA A 506 -29.97 3.70 0.26
CA ALA A 506 -30.51 3.33 -1.03
C ALA A 506 -31.90 3.96 -1.21
#